data_AF-A0A8S3UF40-F1
#
_entry.id   AF-A0A8S3UF40-F1
#
_cell.length_a   1.000
_cell.length_b   1.000
_cell.length_c   1.000
_cell.angle_alpha   90.00
_cell.angle_beta   90.00
_cell.angle_gamma   90.00
#
_symmetry.space_group_name_H-M   'P 1'
#
loop_
_entity.id
_entity.type
_entity.pdbx_description
1 polymer ?
#
loop_
_entity_poly.entity_id
_entity_poly.type
_entity_poly.pdbx_seq_one_letter_code
_entity_poly.pdbx_strand_id
1 'polypeptide(L)'
;MKAAISNRLLKITAWLLLKFLSVMLNGVHVHKNQMVVIKKASERGIPMIYLPLHLSHLDYILVTFILWNYDIKAPFVAAGDNLNIPVFNLILRGLGGFFIRRKLDKVAGQKDTIYRAVLHTYMQEILKSGEDLEFFIEGGRTRSGRAYHPKGGLLSVVMDTLNDGLIEDAYMVPISINYEKILDGNYCNEEMGLPKKRETFWGVVKGVVKVLSGNYGSVRVDFSHPFSLKEYIQRNASTSMMSDDDLPDTPYPTGVGNAADTPYPTGIGNAADTPLPMDTSNAGDVPSPTNISKAGSCSSLYGTDIVIEDQRQSIEGLQSMFSTVNSVQSQSLMCTNLVAFLLLTKYREGTTVKQLIRDIDWLKGELRFRKRDVGFVGETSEVLEYAMELLTENLVIKVGDNNIKPCTELPQIKPCTELPQIFELSYYANPVLSVFSAGECSSLLCDIPL
;
A
#
# COMPACT_ATOMS: atom_id res chain seq x y z
N MET A 1 13.71 15.31 16.73
CA MET A 1 13.92 14.07 15.95
C MET A 1 14.67 12.99 16.72
N LYS A 2 15.47 13.31 17.76
CA LYS A 2 16.21 12.31 18.56
C LYS A 2 15.41 11.05 18.95
N ALA A 3 15.87 9.91 18.47
CA ALA A 3 15.55 8.56 18.91
C ALA A 3 16.86 7.85 19.34
N ALA A 4 16.76 6.85 20.22
CA ALA A 4 17.89 6.05 20.65
C ALA A 4 17.39 4.67 21.06
N ILE A 5 17.88 3.62 20.38
CA ILE A 5 17.44 2.26 20.64
C ILE A 5 18.07 1.75 21.95
N SER A 6 17.22 1.32 22.89
CA SER A 6 17.64 0.76 24.17
C SER A 6 17.34 -0.73 24.23
N ASN A 7 18.39 -1.56 24.32
CA ASN A 7 18.25 -3.02 24.44
C ASN A 7 17.44 -3.47 25.66
N ARG A 8 17.53 -2.73 26.79
CA ARG A 8 16.73 -3.04 27.98
C ARG A 8 15.25 -2.75 27.72
N LEU A 9 14.96 -1.63 27.07
CA LEU A 9 13.60 -1.27 26.74
C LEU A 9 13.00 -2.25 25.74
N LEU A 10 13.74 -2.60 24.67
CA LEU A 10 13.34 -3.61 23.69
C LEU A 10 12.99 -4.95 24.33
N LYS A 11 13.79 -5.44 25.28
CA LYS A 11 13.49 -6.70 26.00
C LYS A 11 12.18 -6.62 26.78
N ILE A 12 11.98 -5.53 27.52
CA ILE A 12 10.76 -5.33 28.34
C ILE A 12 9.55 -5.19 27.43
N THR A 13 9.64 -4.38 26.38
CA THR A 13 8.52 -4.14 25.47
C THR A 13 8.21 -5.37 24.64
N ALA A 14 9.21 -6.13 24.17
CA ALA A 14 8.98 -7.38 23.46
C ALA A 14 8.28 -8.42 24.37
N TRP A 15 8.68 -8.54 25.63
CA TRP A 15 8.00 -9.44 26.57
C TRP A 15 6.55 -9.01 26.83
N LEU A 16 6.30 -7.71 27.03
CA LEU A 16 4.95 -7.17 27.19
C LEU A 16 4.11 -7.35 25.92
N LEU A 17 4.70 -7.13 24.74
CA LEU A 17 4.05 -7.30 23.45
C LEU A 17 3.68 -8.76 23.21
N LEU A 18 4.54 -9.71 23.57
CA LEU A 18 4.21 -11.13 23.47
C LEU A 18 2.96 -11.46 24.29
N LYS A 19 2.84 -10.94 25.52
CA LYS A 19 1.65 -11.11 26.36
C LYS A 19 0.43 -10.43 25.75
N PHE A 20 0.59 -9.19 25.32
CA PHE A 20 -0.46 -8.40 24.69
C PHE A 20 -1.02 -9.11 23.45
N LEU A 21 -0.16 -9.46 22.49
CA LEU A 21 -0.53 -10.14 21.24
C LEU A 21 -1.18 -11.49 21.51
N SER A 22 -0.71 -12.26 22.50
CA SER A 22 -1.30 -13.56 22.84
C SER A 22 -2.73 -13.50 23.40
N VAL A 23 -3.19 -12.32 23.83
CA VAL A 23 -4.55 -12.12 24.33
C VAL A 23 -5.51 -11.73 23.22
N MET A 24 -5.07 -10.91 22.28
CA MET A 24 -5.93 -10.30 21.24
C MET A 24 -5.87 -11.01 19.87
N LEU A 25 -4.79 -11.77 19.59
CA LEU A 25 -4.59 -12.50 18.34
C LEU A 25 -4.51 -13.99 18.60
N ASN A 26 -5.04 -14.78 17.66
CA ASN A 26 -4.85 -16.22 17.62
C ASN A 26 -3.41 -16.59 17.24
N GLY A 27 -2.77 -15.78 16.40
CA GLY A 27 -1.40 -16.02 15.96
C GLY A 27 -0.80 -14.90 15.12
N VAL A 28 0.53 -14.83 15.12
CA VAL A 28 1.32 -14.03 14.17
C VAL A 28 2.15 -15.01 13.35
N HIS A 29 1.86 -15.10 12.06
CA HIS A 29 2.49 -16.03 11.14
C HIS A 29 3.54 -15.29 10.31
N VAL A 30 4.75 -15.84 10.25
CA VAL A 30 5.86 -15.32 9.46
C VAL A 30 6.52 -16.49 8.74
N HIS A 31 6.84 -16.34 7.47
CA HIS A 31 7.48 -17.40 6.71
C HIS A 31 8.96 -17.56 7.14
N LYS A 32 9.30 -18.70 7.75
CA LYS A 32 10.65 -18.96 8.28
C LYS A 32 11.77 -18.76 7.25
N ASN A 33 11.59 -19.24 6.02
CA ASN A 33 12.61 -19.09 4.97
C ASN A 33 12.85 -17.63 4.57
N GLN A 34 11.82 -16.78 4.60
CA GLN A 34 12.00 -15.35 4.35
C GLN A 34 12.90 -14.74 5.43
N MET A 35 12.64 -15.06 6.71
CA MET A 35 13.47 -14.57 7.82
C MET A 35 14.92 -15.04 7.76
N VAL A 36 15.19 -16.26 7.27
CA VAL A 36 16.56 -16.73 7.03
C VAL A 36 17.27 -15.85 5.99
N VAL A 37 16.56 -15.44 4.93
CA VAL A 37 17.11 -14.55 3.90
C VAL A 37 17.37 -13.15 4.48
N ILE A 38 16.42 -12.59 5.24
CA ILE A 38 16.59 -11.28 5.89
C ILE A 38 17.77 -11.30 6.86
N LYS A 39 17.90 -12.36 7.68
CA LYS A 39 19.01 -12.51 8.62
C LYS A 39 20.38 -12.53 7.92
N LYS A 40 20.50 -13.33 6.84
CA LYS A 40 21.72 -13.36 6.02
C LYS A 40 22.05 -12.01 5.38
N ALA A 41 21.03 -11.24 4.98
CA ALA A 41 21.23 -9.90 4.44
C ALA A 41 21.73 -8.93 5.52
N SER A 42 21.14 -9.00 6.72
CA SER A 42 21.53 -8.19 7.89
C SER A 42 22.99 -8.42 8.31
N GLU A 43 23.46 -9.67 8.26
CA GLU A 43 24.83 -10.05 8.61
C GLU A 43 25.91 -9.42 7.70
N ARG A 44 25.54 -8.88 6.54
CA ARG A 44 26.48 -8.18 5.65
C ARG A 44 26.88 -6.79 6.14
N GLY A 45 26.20 -6.24 7.14
CA GLY A 45 26.48 -4.90 7.67
C GLY A 45 26.07 -3.76 6.74
N ILE A 46 25.29 -4.05 5.69
CA ILE A 46 24.68 -3.05 4.80
C ILE A 46 23.35 -2.62 5.42
N PRO A 47 23.03 -1.31 5.50
CA PRO A 47 21.79 -0.84 6.12
C PRO A 47 20.56 -1.37 5.38
N MET A 48 19.59 -1.90 6.13
CA MET A 48 18.32 -2.38 5.60
C MET A 48 17.22 -1.33 5.73
N ILE A 49 16.46 -1.15 4.65
CA ILE A 49 15.34 -0.22 4.54
C ILE A 49 14.04 -1.03 4.43
N TYR A 50 13.32 -1.14 5.54
CA TYR A 50 12.05 -1.85 5.64
C TYR A 50 10.89 -0.98 5.16
N LEU A 51 10.12 -1.51 4.21
CA LEU A 51 9.07 -0.79 3.50
C LEU A 51 7.74 -1.55 3.60
N PRO A 52 7.09 -1.50 4.78
CA PRO A 52 5.76 -2.07 4.97
C PRO A 52 4.66 -1.25 4.27
N LEU A 53 3.62 -1.94 3.81
CA LEU A 53 2.31 -1.32 3.57
C LEU A 53 1.68 -0.94 4.91
N HIS A 54 1.00 0.21 4.98
CA HIS A 54 0.48 0.70 6.25
C HIS A 54 -1.01 0.42 6.38
N LEU A 55 -1.41 -0.57 7.15
CA LEU A 55 -2.81 -0.92 7.40
C LEU A 55 -3.26 -0.59 8.82
N SER A 56 -2.35 -0.68 9.81
CA SER A 56 -2.66 -0.46 11.22
C SER A 56 -1.52 0.25 11.97
N HIS A 57 -1.86 0.92 13.09
CA HIS A 57 -0.83 1.33 14.03
C HIS A 57 -0.04 0.18 14.67
N LEU A 58 -0.49 -1.06 14.53
CA LEU A 58 0.25 -2.22 14.98
C LEU A 58 1.43 -2.59 14.05
N ASP A 59 1.44 -2.12 12.80
CA ASP A 59 2.41 -2.54 11.77
C ASP A 59 3.88 -2.36 12.18
N TYR A 60 4.26 -1.13 12.56
CA TYR A 60 5.64 -0.82 12.92
C TYR A 60 6.09 -1.51 14.23
N ILE A 61 5.13 -1.79 15.11
CA ILE A 61 5.38 -2.55 16.33
C ILE A 61 5.65 -4.01 15.98
N LEU A 62 4.84 -4.60 15.08
CA LEU A 62 5.00 -5.99 14.64
C LEU A 62 6.30 -6.21 13.87
N VAL A 63 6.65 -5.34 12.93
CA VAL A 63 7.91 -5.46 12.18
C VAL A 63 9.09 -5.46 13.15
N THR A 64 9.18 -4.45 14.03
CA THR A 64 10.24 -4.38 15.05
C THR A 64 10.24 -5.60 15.97
N PHE A 65 9.06 -6.04 16.42
CA PHE A 65 8.92 -7.22 17.29
C PHE A 65 9.39 -8.50 16.60
N ILE A 66 9.02 -8.73 15.34
CA ILE A 66 9.43 -9.90 14.57
C ILE A 66 10.94 -9.89 14.38
N LEU A 67 11.51 -8.78 13.91
CA LEU A 67 12.96 -8.66 13.70
C LEU A 67 13.73 -8.97 14.99
N TRP A 68 13.30 -8.39 16.12
CA TRP A 68 13.89 -8.63 17.42
C TRP A 68 13.86 -10.11 17.83
N ASN A 69 12.76 -10.84 17.59
CA ASN A 69 12.65 -12.26 17.91
C ASN A 69 13.48 -13.18 17.00
N TYR A 70 13.97 -12.69 15.86
CA TYR A 70 14.85 -13.43 14.95
C TYR A 70 16.33 -13.06 15.11
N ASP A 71 16.68 -12.32 16.17
CA ASP A 71 18.00 -11.72 16.41
C ASP A 71 18.45 -10.80 15.26
N ILE A 72 17.50 -10.13 14.61
CA ILE A 72 17.77 -9.10 13.62
C ILE A 72 17.64 -7.75 14.32
N LYS A 73 18.50 -6.82 13.93
CA LYS A 73 18.54 -5.48 14.51
C LYS A 73 17.20 -4.75 14.32
N ALA A 74 16.77 -4.05 15.35
CA ALA A 74 15.58 -3.22 15.30
C ALA A 74 15.84 -1.96 14.47
N PRO A 75 14.93 -1.56 13.56
CA PRO A 75 15.10 -0.38 12.73
C PRO A 75 14.71 0.91 13.46
N PHE A 76 15.25 2.03 13.00
CA PHE A 76 14.71 3.35 13.32
C PHE A 76 13.42 3.58 12.54
N VAL A 77 12.33 3.89 13.25
CA VAL A 77 10.99 3.98 12.66
C VAL A 77 10.60 5.44 12.43
N ALA A 78 10.30 5.79 11.18
CA ALA A 78 9.71 7.07 10.80
C ALA A 78 8.22 7.11 11.17
N ALA A 79 7.88 7.72 12.30
CA ALA A 79 6.51 7.80 12.81
C ALA A 79 5.87 9.17 12.55
N GLY A 80 4.56 9.22 12.33
CA GLY A 80 3.84 10.50 12.25
C GLY A 80 3.74 11.21 13.60
N ASP A 81 3.80 12.55 13.60
CA ASP A 81 3.68 13.39 14.79
C ASP A 81 2.39 13.20 15.62
N ASN A 82 1.33 12.65 15.02
CA ASN A 82 0.08 12.31 15.71
C ASN A 82 0.26 11.25 16.82
N LEU A 83 1.36 10.49 16.80
CA LEU A 83 1.70 9.50 17.83
C LEU A 83 2.59 10.07 18.94
N ASN A 84 2.93 11.36 18.89
CA ASN A 84 3.75 12.02 19.90
C ASN A 84 2.93 12.38 21.15
N ILE A 85 2.41 11.37 21.83
CA ILE A 85 1.63 11.47 23.06
C ILE A 85 2.60 11.39 24.25
N PRO A 86 2.39 12.16 25.35
CA PRO A 86 3.20 12.04 26.56
C PRO A 86 3.32 10.58 27.05
N VAL A 87 4.46 10.24 27.65
CA VAL A 87 4.85 8.87 28.08
C VAL A 87 5.12 7.92 26.91
N PHE A 88 4.16 7.74 26.00
CA PHE A 88 4.35 6.90 24.81
C PHE A 88 5.50 7.39 23.94
N ASN A 89 5.68 8.71 23.82
CA ASN A 89 6.76 9.29 23.05
C ASN A 89 8.16 8.92 23.57
N LEU A 90 8.33 8.74 24.88
CA LEU A 90 9.60 8.38 25.49
C LEU A 90 9.92 6.91 25.20
N ILE A 91 8.91 6.05 25.32
CA ILE A 91 9.02 4.63 24.98
C ILE A 91 9.34 4.49 23.50
N LEU A 92 8.54 5.08 22.62
CA LEU A 92 8.74 4.99 21.16
C LEU A 92 10.13 5.50 20.74
N ARG A 93 10.60 6.62 21.30
CA ARG A 93 11.96 7.12 21.04
C ARG A 93 13.04 6.15 21.54
N GLY A 94 12.80 5.52 22.68
CA GLY A 94 13.67 4.49 23.23
C GLY A 94 13.68 3.18 22.42
N LEU A 95 12.70 2.99 21.54
CA LEU A 95 12.57 1.87 20.61
C LEU A 95 13.05 2.21 19.19
N GLY A 96 13.59 3.41 18.95
CA GLY A 96 14.05 3.84 17.63
C GLY A 96 13.07 4.71 16.84
N GLY A 97 11.89 5.01 17.38
CA GLY A 97 10.89 5.85 16.74
C GLY A 97 11.26 7.33 16.72
N PHE A 98 11.31 7.94 15.54
CA PHE A 98 11.47 9.38 15.36
C PHE A 98 10.25 9.98 14.65
N PHE A 99 9.83 11.16 15.09
CA PHE A 99 8.57 11.76 14.66
C PHE A 99 8.73 12.75 13.51
N ILE A 100 7.96 12.54 12.44
CA ILE A 100 7.88 13.36 11.23
C ILE A 100 6.55 14.12 11.19
N ARG A 101 6.59 15.39 10.77
CA ARG A 101 5.40 16.23 10.61
C ARG A 101 4.59 15.79 9.39
N ARG A 102 3.26 15.71 9.53
CA ARG A 102 2.37 15.35 8.42
C ARG A 102 2.31 16.40 7.30
N LYS A 103 2.41 17.67 7.66
CA LYS A 103 2.64 18.78 6.73
C LYS A 103 4.06 19.30 6.98
N LEU A 104 4.91 19.15 5.97
CA LEU A 104 6.27 19.69 6.01
C LEU A 104 6.25 21.23 5.98
N ASP A 105 5.18 21.80 5.41
CA ASP A 105 5.05 23.23 5.16
C ASP A 105 4.15 23.87 6.23
N LYS A 106 4.66 24.92 6.88
CA LYS A 106 3.96 25.64 7.96
C LYS A 106 2.81 26.51 7.45
N VAL A 107 2.95 27.02 6.23
CA VAL A 107 1.97 27.84 5.51
C VAL A 107 1.85 27.27 4.10
N ALA A 108 0.64 27.21 3.54
CA ALA A 108 0.44 26.78 2.16
C ALA A 108 1.32 27.63 1.22
N GLY A 109 2.26 26.97 0.53
CA GLY A 109 3.20 27.63 -0.38
C GLY A 109 4.58 27.98 0.19
N GLN A 110 4.83 27.79 1.49
CA GLN A 110 6.17 27.99 2.08
C GLN A 110 6.76 26.68 2.61
N LYS A 111 7.80 26.18 1.91
CA LYS A 111 8.56 24.99 2.31
C LYS A 111 9.39 25.29 3.56
N ASP A 112 9.24 24.50 4.63
CA ASP A 112 10.11 24.59 5.83
C ASP A 112 11.47 23.94 5.51
N THR A 113 12.34 24.69 4.83
CA THR A 113 13.66 24.23 4.36
C THR A 113 14.54 23.74 5.51
N ILE A 114 14.49 24.41 6.66
CA ILE A 114 15.24 24.03 7.87
C ILE A 114 14.77 22.67 8.35
N TYR A 115 13.45 22.46 8.50
CA TYR A 115 12.93 21.17 8.94
C TYR A 115 13.34 20.03 7.99
N ARG A 116 13.26 20.28 6.67
CA ARG A 116 13.62 19.30 5.63
C ARG A 116 15.11 18.97 5.68
N ALA A 117 15.98 19.98 5.82
CA ALA A 117 17.42 19.80 6.01
C ALA A 117 17.75 18.99 7.27
N VAL A 118 17.12 19.31 8.41
CA VAL A 118 17.36 18.55 9.64
C VAL A 118 16.88 17.10 9.50
N LEU A 119 15.74 16.85 8.86
CA LEU A 119 15.25 15.49 8.61
C LEU A 119 16.17 14.72 7.68
N HIS A 120 16.62 15.36 6.59
CA HIS A 120 17.56 14.80 5.63
C HIS A 120 18.87 14.38 6.30
N THR A 121 19.54 15.32 6.98
CA THR A 121 20.79 15.04 7.70
C THR A 121 20.59 14.00 8.78
N TYR A 122 19.47 14.04 9.52
CA TYR A 122 19.19 13.05 10.56
C TYR A 122 19.11 11.61 10.01
N MET A 123 18.42 11.42 8.87
CA MET A 123 18.34 10.11 8.21
C MET A 123 19.69 9.70 7.61
N GLN A 124 20.43 10.62 7.00
CA GLN A 124 21.80 10.35 6.52
C GLN A 124 22.69 9.83 7.65
N GLU A 125 22.66 10.45 8.82
CA GLU A 125 23.47 10.01 9.96
C GLU A 125 23.07 8.63 10.48
N ILE A 126 21.77 8.29 10.49
CA ILE A 126 21.30 6.92 10.80
C ILE A 126 21.93 5.92 9.82
N LEU A 127 21.80 6.18 8.51
CA LEU A 127 22.30 5.26 7.48
C LEU A 127 23.83 5.13 7.52
N LYS A 128 24.56 6.24 7.70
CA LYS A 128 26.03 6.24 7.87
C LYS A 128 26.50 5.42 9.06
N SER A 129 25.72 5.42 10.15
CA SER A 129 26.02 4.57 11.32
C SER A 129 25.73 3.08 11.08
N GLY A 130 25.33 2.71 9.86
CA GLY A 130 24.97 1.34 9.49
C GLY A 130 23.63 0.90 10.09
N GLU A 131 22.81 1.85 10.56
CA GLU A 131 21.54 1.56 11.22
C GLU A 131 20.40 1.33 10.22
N ASP A 132 19.52 0.40 10.57
CA ASP A 132 18.38 0.04 9.73
C ASP A 132 17.27 1.09 9.87
N LEU A 133 16.47 1.25 8.82
CA LEU A 133 15.42 2.25 8.75
C LEU A 133 14.09 1.61 8.35
N GLU A 134 12.99 2.05 8.95
CA GLU A 134 11.63 1.64 8.58
C GLU A 134 10.79 2.88 8.30
N PHE A 135 10.10 2.90 7.16
CA PHE A 135 9.11 3.92 6.87
C PHE A 135 8.02 3.42 5.92
N PHE A 136 6.83 4.02 6.06
CA PHE A 136 5.70 3.72 5.20
C PHE A 136 5.74 4.59 3.96
N ILE A 137 6.01 3.97 2.81
CA ILE A 137 6.16 4.70 1.54
C ILE A 137 4.88 5.45 1.14
N GLU A 138 3.70 4.97 1.54
CA GLU A 138 2.39 5.61 1.31
C GLU A 138 2.22 6.95 2.09
N GLY A 139 2.99 7.13 3.16
CA GLY A 139 2.90 8.29 4.06
C GLY A 139 1.62 8.36 4.89
N GLY A 140 0.82 7.29 4.93
CA GLY A 140 -0.38 7.18 5.76
C GLY A 140 -0.98 5.78 5.69
N ARG A 141 -1.84 5.44 6.67
CA ARG A 141 -2.58 4.17 6.70
C ARG A 141 -3.56 4.09 5.53
N THR A 142 -3.54 2.98 4.81
CA THR A 142 -4.56 2.52 3.89
C THR A 142 -5.93 2.45 4.58
N ARG A 143 -6.94 3.11 4.01
CA ARG A 143 -8.31 3.20 4.56
C ARG A 143 -9.35 2.43 3.77
N SER A 144 -9.07 2.19 2.50
CA SER A 144 -9.91 1.42 1.59
C SER A 144 -9.46 -0.04 1.47
N GLY A 145 -8.34 -0.44 2.07
CA GLY A 145 -7.72 -1.75 1.81
C GLY A 145 -6.96 -1.81 0.47
N ARG A 146 -6.83 -0.69 -0.25
CA ARG A 146 -6.00 -0.55 -1.45
C ARG A 146 -4.71 0.21 -1.12
N ALA A 147 -3.59 -0.29 -1.61
CA ALA A 147 -2.31 0.41 -1.49
C ALA A 147 -2.40 1.81 -2.10
N TYR A 148 -1.88 2.80 -1.39
CA TYR A 148 -1.84 4.19 -1.87
C TYR A 148 -0.66 4.44 -2.78
N HIS A 149 -0.73 5.54 -3.55
CA HIS A 149 0.43 6.00 -4.29
C HIS A 149 1.60 6.32 -3.34
N PRO A 150 2.77 5.74 -3.59
CA PRO A 150 3.94 5.98 -2.77
C PRO A 150 4.42 7.43 -2.85
N LYS A 151 5.07 7.89 -1.79
CA LYS A 151 5.68 9.22 -1.64
C LYS A 151 7.19 9.05 -1.52
N GLY A 152 7.91 9.65 -2.45
CA GLY A 152 9.35 9.48 -2.64
C GLY A 152 10.18 10.34 -1.72
N GLY A 153 9.58 11.20 -0.89
CA GLY A 153 10.33 12.14 -0.05
C GLY A 153 11.35 11.47 0.89
N LEU A 154 10.97 10.43 1.64
CA LEU A 154 11.94 9.73 2.50
C LEU A 154 12.88 8.83 1.69
N LEU A 155 12.38 8.26 0.59
CA LEU A 155 13.16 7.42 -0.31
C LEU A 155 14.26 8.21 -1.02
N SER A 156 14.02 9.47 -1.35
CA SER A 156 15.01 10.35 -1.98
C SER A 156 16.21 10.53 -1.07
N VAL A 157 16.00 10.68 0.25
CA VAL A 157 17.11 10.79 1.21
C VAL A 157 18.00 9.55 1.20
N VAL A 158 17.42 8.35 1.10
CA VAL A 158 18.19 7.09 1.01
C VAL A 158 19.03 7.09 -0.27
N MET A 159 18.44 7.48 -1.40
CA MET A 159 19.16 7.59 -2.68
C MET A 159 20.27 8.63 -2.64
N ASP A 160 20.00 9.81 -2.11
CA ASP A 160 20.98 10.89 -1.99
C ASP A 160 22.16 10.44 -1.12
N THR A 161 21.89 9.74 -0.01
CA THR A 161 22.95 9.14 0.84
C THR A 161 23.85 8.16 0.08
N LEU A 162 23.27 7.35 -0.80
CA LEU A 162 24.01 6.41 -1.64
C LEU A 162 24.82 7.13 -2.74
N ASN A 163 24.21 8.08 -3.43
CA ASN A 163 24.84 8.84 -4.52
C ASN A 163 25.97 9.74 -4.02
N ASP A 164 25.83 10.30 -2.82
CA ASP A 164 26.87 11.06 -2.13
C ASP A 164 28.04 10.17 -1.67
N GLY A 165 27.95 8.84 -1.83
CA GLY A 165 28.97 7.87 -1.41
C GLY A 165 29.11 7.74 0.11
N LEU A 166 28.09 8.16 0.87
CA LEU A 166 28.10 8.11 2.33
C LEU A 166 27.83 6.70 2.86
N ILE A 167 27.19 5.86 2.05
CA ILE A 167 27.00 4.43 2.27
C ILE A 167 27.40 3.68 0.99
N GLU A 168 27.88 2.45 1.13
CA GLU A 168 28.30 1.63 -0.02
C GLU A 168 27.10 1.12 -0.83
N ASP A 169 26.03 0.75 -0.14
CA ASP A 169 24.76 0.25 -0.67
C ASP A 169 23.67 0.36 0.41
N ALA A 170 22.42 0.10 0.04
CA ALA A 170 21.30 -0.10 0.96
C ALA A 170 20.41 -1.25 0.46
N TYR A 171 19.97 -2.12 1.38
CA TYR A 171 19.05 -3.19 1.02
C TYR A 171 17.62 -2.80 1.28
N MET A 172 16.82 -2.85 0.22
CA MET A 172 15.42 -2.51 0.29
C MET A 172 14.61 -3.77 0.57
N VAL A 173 13.77 -3.73 1.60
CA VAL A 173 13.01 -4.88 2.10
C VAL A 173 11.51 -4.56 2.05
N PRO A 174 10.81 -4.93 0.97
CA PRO A 174 9.35 -4.83 0.91
C PRO A 174 8.71 -5.75 1.95
N ILE A 175 7.75 -5.23 2.71
CA ILE A 175 6.99 -6.01 3.70
C ILE A 175 5.50 -5.88 3.38
N SER A 176 4.81 -7.01 3.41
CA SER A 176 3.35 -7.04 3.42
C SER A 176 2.83 -7.60 4.74
N ILE A 177 1.76 -6.99 5.22
CA ILE A 177 1.08 -7.39 6.45
C ILE A 177 -0.37 -7.58 6.07
N ASN A 178 -0.99 -8.67 6.51
CA ASN A 178 -2.41 -8.88 6.30
C ASN A 178 -3.07 -9.36 7.59
N TYR A 179 -4.20 -8.73 7.92
CA TYR A 179 -4.96 -8.99 9.14
C TYR A 179 -6.25 -9.72 8.76
N GLU A 180 -6.64 -10.74 9.52
CA GLU A 180 -7.98 -11.32 9.37
C GLU A 180 -9.06 -10.34 9.79
N LYS A 181 -8.83 -9.61 10.89
CA LYS A 181 -9.69 -8.52 11.36
C LYS A 181 -8.86 -7.32 11.76
N ILE A 182 -9.23 -6.14 11.28
CA ILE A 182 -8.50 -4.90 11.51
C ILE A 182 -8.78 -4.38 12.92
N LEU A 183 -7.73 -3.86 13.56
CA LEU A 183 -7.76 -3.33 14.93
C LEU A 183 -8.30 -1.90 15.02
N ASP A 184 -8.06 -1.12 13.97
CA ASP A 184 -8.28 0.31 13.94
C ASP A 184 -9.75 0.64 13.58
N GLY A 185 -10.61 0.91 14.56
CA GLY A 185 -12.05 1.10 14.33
C GLY A 185 -12.52 2.45 13.72
N ASN A 186 -11.62 3.30 13.23
CA ASN A 186 -11.95 4.67 12.79
C ASN A 186 -11.90 4.89 11.27
N TYR A 187 -11.55 3.88 10.46
CA TYR A 187 -11.38 4.11 9.02
C TYR A 187 -12.70 4.40 8.29
N CYS A 188 -13.81 3.74 8.63
CA CYS A 188 -15.11 4.04 8.01
C CYS A 188 -15.51 5.51 8.18
N ASN A 189 -15.26 6.06 9.37
CA ASN A 189 -15.50 7.48 9.65
C ASN A 189 -14.58 8.40 8.83
N GLU A 190 -13.29 8.04 8.72
CA GLU A 190 -12.33 8.78 7.90
C GLU A 190 -12.68 8.71 6.40
N GLU A 191 -13.20 7.57 5.91
CA GLU A 191 -13.63 7.35 4.52
C GLU A 191 -14.92 8.10 4.19
N MET A 192 -15.82 8.26 5.17
CA MET A 192 -16.98 9.15 5.11
C MET A 192 -16.61 10.64 5.16
N GLY A 193 -15.31 10.98 5.15
CA GLY A 193 -14.81 12.35 5.12
C GLY A 193 -14.80 13.06 6.47
N LEU A 194 -15.07 12.34 7.58
CA LEU A 194 -14.99 12.94 8.92
C LEU A 194 -13.53 13.28 9.25
N PRO A 195 -13.29 14.42 9.92
CA PRO A 195 -11.94 14.86 10.23
C PRO A 195 -11.24 13.89 11.16
N LYS A 196 -10.00 13.55 10.82
CA LYS A 196 -9.17 12.67 11.65
C LYS A 196 -8.90 13.33 13.00
N LYS A 197 -9.35 12.70 14.08
CA LYS A 197 -9.11 13.16 15.45
C LYS A 197 -7.71 12.74 15.90
N ARG A 198 -7.02 13.62 16.62
CA ARG A 198 -5.76 13.26 17.29
C ARG A 198 -6.07 12.32 18.44
N GLU A 199 -5.25 11.28 18.59
CA GLU A 199 -5.36 10.36 19.70
C GLU A 199 -4.91 11.05 21.00
N THR A 200 -5.71 10.90 22.06
CA THR A 200 -5.34 11.39 23.40
C THR A 200 -4.78 10.23 24.21
N PHE A 201 -3.98 10.50 25.25
CA PHE A 201 -3.44 9.46 26.12
C PHE A 201 -4.53 8.50 26.64
N TRP A 202 -5.61 9.06 27.20
CA TRP A 202 -6.75 8.26 27.67
C TRP A 202 -7.51 7.57 26.53
N GLY A 203 -7.56 8.17 25.34
CA GLY A 203 -8.11 7.54 24.15
C GLY A 203 -7.33 6.29 23.74
N VAL A 204 -5.99 6.37 23.71
CA VAL A 204 -5.10 5.23 23.42
C VAL A 204 -5.27 4.14 24.47
N VAL A 205 -5.25 4.49 25.76
CA VAL A 205 -5.41 3.49 26.84
C VAL A 205 -6.77 2.78 26.73
N LYS A 206 -7.86 3.52 26.49
CA LYS A 206 -9.18 2.93 26.25
C LYS A 206 -9.20 2.04 25.00
N GLY A 207 -8.55 2.46 23.92
CA GLY A 207 -8.39 1.69 22.70
C GLY A 207 -7.67 0.36 22.95
N VAL A 208 -6.55 0.39 23.68
CA VAL A 208 -5.78 -0.80 24.08
C VAL A 208 -6.64 -1.77 24.90
N VAL A 209 -7.43 -1.28 25.87
CA VAL A 209 -8.33 -2.13 26.66
C VAL A 209 -9.43 -2.76 25.78
N LYS A 210 -10.02 -1.98 24.86
CA LYS A 210 -11.02 -2.49 23.92
C LYS A 210 -10.42 -3.58 23.02
N VAL A 211 -9.22 -3.36 22.50
CA VAL A 211 -8.49 -4.33 21.66
C VAL A 211 -8.16 -5.60 22.45
N LEU A 212 -7.78 -5.50 23.73
CA LEU A 212 -7.52 -6.67 24.57
C LEU A 212 -8.77 -7.52 24.81
N SER A 213 -9.96 -6.94 24.72
CA SER A 213 -11.22 -7.67 24.91
C SER A 213 -11.78 -8.30 23.61
N GLY A 214 -11.15 -8.05 22.47
CA GLY A 214 -11.61 -8.52 21.17
C GLY A 214 -10.84 -9.73 20.65
N ASN A 215 -11.48 -10.49 19.75
CA ASN A 215 -10.83 -11.50 18.92
C ASN A 215 -10.57 -10.90 17.53
N TYR A 216 -9.28 -10.76 17.17
CA TYR A 216 -8.87 -10.21 15.88
C TYR A 216 -8.30 -11.26 14.91
N GLY A 217 -8.41 -12.53 15.29
CA GLY A 217 -7.87 -13.64 14.52
C GLY A 217 -6.35 -13.59 14.42
N SER A 218 -5.84 -13.94 13.25
CA SER A 218 -4.42 -14.11 12.97
C SER A 218 -3.90 -13.00 12.05
N VAL A 219 -2.60 -12.74 12.16
CA VAL A 219 -1.89 -11.78 11.30
C VAL A 219 -0.82 -12.53 10.53
N ARG A 220 -0.75 -12.29 9.23
CA ARG A 220 0.30 -12.82 8.36
C ARG A 220 1.24 -11.68 7.97
N VAL A 221 2.54 -11.88 8.17
CA VAL A 221 3.59 -10.94 7.77
C VAL A 221 4.54 -11.64 6.84
N ASP A 222 4.68 -11.12 5.61
CA ASP A 222 5.58 -11.64 4.61
C ASP A 222 6.68 -10.62 4.30
N PHE A 223 7.93 -11.05 4.50
CA PHE A 223 9.13 -10.30 4.16
C PHE A 223 9.58 -10.71 2.76
N SER A 224 9.54 -9.76 1.83
CA SER A 224 9.99 -10.01 0.46
C SER A 224 11.52 -10.12 0.39
N HIS A 225 12.01 -10.65 -0.73
CA HIS A 225 13.46 -10.77 -0.95
C HIS A 225 14.12 -9.37 -0.90
N PRO A 226 15.17 -9.18 -0.08
CA PRO A 226 15.89 -7.92 -0.04
C PRO A 226 16.65 -7.71 -1.35
N PHE A 227 16.65 -6.50 -1.88
CA PHE A 227 17.39 -6.19 -3.11
C PHE A 227 18.32 -4.99 -2.92
N SER A 228 19.44 -5.00 -3.64
CA SER A 228 20.42 -3.92 -3.65
C SER A 228 19.86 -2.68 -4.34
N LEU A 229 19.84 -1.55 -3.63
CA LEU A 229 19.46 -0.26 -4.18
C LEU A 229 20.47 0.18 -5.24
N LYS A 230 21.76 -0.02 -4.99
CA LYS A 230 22.83 0.29 -5.94
C LYS A 230 22.70 -0.48 -7.24
N GLU A 231 22.52 -1.81 -7.15
CA GLU A 231 22.34 -2.65 -8.33
C GLU A 231 21.07 -2.26 -9.10
N TYR A 232 19.99 -1.93 -8.40
CA TYR A 232 18.76 -1.44 -9.03
C TYR A 232 18.99 -0.15 -9.82
N ILE A 233 19.66 0.84 -9.23
CA ILE A 233 19.95 2.12 -9.90
C ILE A 233 20.87 1.90 -11.11
N GLN A 234 21.93 1.10 -10.97
CA GLN A 234 22.87 0.82 -12.05
C GLN A 234 22.19 0.15 -13.25
N ARG A 235 21.31 -0.84 -13.02
CA ARG A 235 20.56 -1.50 -14.09
C ARG A 235 19.66 -0.52 -14.83
N ASN A 236 18.92 0.32 -14.12
CA ASN A 236 18.02 1.28 -14.76
C ASN A 236 18.77 2.38 -15.53
N ALA A 237 19.94 2.82 -15.03
CA ALA A 237 20.80 3.77 -15.74
C ALA A 237 21.39 3.17 -17.04
N SER A 238 21.69 1.86 -17.05
CA SER A 238 22.15 1.20 -18.29
C SER A 238 21.03 1.01 -19.32
N THR A 239 19.77 0.90 -18.89
CA THR A 239 18.62 0.80 -19.80
C THR A 239 18.31 2.12 -20.50
N SER A 240 18.50 3.27 -19.84
CA SER A 240 18.28 4.59 -20.45
C SER A 240 19.36 5.00 -21.45
N MET A 241 20.58 4.45 -21.37
CA MET A 241 21.65 4.73 -22.33
C MET A 241 21.59 3.88 -23.61
N MET A 242 20.75 2.86 -23.67
CA MET A 242 20.55 2.01 -24.87
C MET A 242 19.43 2.50 -25.79
N SER A 243 18.76 3.61 -25.46
CA SER A 243 17.58 4.10 -26.22
C SER A 243 17.80 5.31 -27.12
N ASP A 244 19.00 5.92 -27.18
CA ASP A 244 19.20 7.17 -27.94
C ASP A 244 20.26 7.16 -29.07
N ASP A 245 21.03 6.08 -29.31
CA ASP A 245 22.13 6.13 -30.31
C ASP A 245 22.21 4.97 -31.35
N ASP A 246 21.28 4.02 -31.39
CA ASP A 246 21.29 2.94 -32.41
C ASP A 246 20.05 2.97 -33.34
N LEU A 247 19.91 4.04 -34.11
CA LEU A 247 19.23 3.97 -35.41
C LEU A 247 20.31 3.84 -36.48
N PRO A 248 20.48 2.68 -37.15
CA PRO A 248 21.34 2.63 -38.32
C PRO A 248 20.74 3.52 -39.40
N ASP A 249 21.52 4.53 -39.84
CA ASP A 249 21.27 5.30 -41.05
C ASP A 249 21.12 4.33 -42.23
N THR A 250 19.89 3.95 -42.55
CA THR A 250 19.62 3.24 -43.80
C THR A 250 19.65 4.26 -44.94
N PRO A 251 20.50 4.10 -45.96
CA PRO A 251 20.51 5.01 -47.09
C PRO A 251 19.22 4.85 -47.88
N TYR A 252 18.49 5.94 -48.10
CA TYR A 252 17.42 5.98 -49.09
C TYR A 252 17.99 5.61 -50.47
N PRO A 253 17.43 4.61 -51.19
CA PRO A 253 17.83 4.34 -52.55
C PRO A 253 17.20 5.38 -53.49
N THR A 254 18.05 6.07 -54.23
CA THR A 254 17.70 6.95 -55.34
C THR A 254 17.37 6.14 -56.61
N GLY A 255 16.15 6.34 -57.12
CA GLY A 255 15.78 6.26 -58.54
C GLY A 255 15.33 4.89 -59.09
N VAL A 256 14.14 4.82 -59.71
CA VAL A 256 13.90 4.83 -61.18
C VAL A 256 12.38 4.77 -61.47
N GLY A 257 11.85 5.80 -62.14
CA GLY A 257 11.02 5.70 -63.37
C GLY A 257 9.59 5.15 -63.38
N ASN A 258 8.63 6.08 -63.47
CA ASN A 258 7.54 6.21 -64.46
C ASN A 258 6.34 5.23 -64.59
N ALA A 259 5.17 5.90 -64.58
CA ALA A 259 4.07 5.85 -65.56
C ALA A 259 2.76 5.10 -65.24
N ALA A 260 1.69 5.92 -65.26
CA ALA A 260 0.37 5.70 -65.86
C ALA A 260 -0.76 5.06 -65.05
N ASP A 261 -1.92 5.68 -65.27
CA ASP A 261 -3.31 5.22 -65.18
C ASP A 261 -4.12 5.46 -63.88
N THR A 262 -5.07 6.39 -64.06
CA THR A 262 -6.25 6.78 -63.26
C THR A 262 -7.34 5.66 -63.31
N PRO A 263 -8.63 5.80 -62.87
CA PRO A 263 -9.31 6.89 -62.13
C PRO A 263 -10.39 6.49 -61.05
N TYR A 264 -10.80 7.49 -60.24
CA TYR A 264 -12.15 7.79 -59.67
C TYR A 264 -12.83 6.86 -58.61
N PRO A 265 -13.88 7.33 -57.86
CA PRO A 265 -14.47 8.68 -57.82
C PRO A 265 -14.66 9.32 -56.43
N THR A 266 -14.61 10.65 -56.47
CA THR A 266 -15.30 11.61 -55.59
C THR A 266 -16.83 11.62 -55.82
N GLY A 267 -17.58 11.97 -54.77
CA GLY A 267 -18.65 12.97 -54.92
C GLY A 267 -20.00 12.66 -54.28
N ILE A 268 -20.47 13.61 -53.46
CA ILE A 268 -21.76 14.32 -53.44
C ILE A 268 -21.85 14.94 -52.03
N GLY A 269 -22.00 16.24 -51.79
CA GLY A 269 -22.21 17.40 -52.65
C GLY A 269 -22.96 18.48 -51.86
N ASN A 270 -22.49 19.73 -52.02
CA ASN A 270 -23.23 21.02 -52.03
C ASN A 270 -23.97 21.52 -50.76
N ALA A 271 -24.10 22.81 -50.48
CA ALA A 271 -23.51 24.05 -51.01
C ALA A 271 -23.90 25.24 -50.09
N ALA A 272 -23.11 26.30 -50.22
CA ALA A 272 -23.26 27.71 -49.86
C ALA A 272 -24.55 28.21 -49.18
N ASP A 273 -24.38 29.07 -48.16
CA ASP A 273 -24.97 30.42 -48.15
C ASP A 273 -24.23 31.37 -47.19
N THR A 274 -24.38 32.66 -47.48
CA THR A 274 -23.57 33.86 -47.19
C THR A 274 -23.54 34.38 -45.73
N PRO A 275 -22.59 35.31 -45.39
CA PRO A 275 -22.42 35.85 -44.04
C PRO A 275 -23.13 37.20 -43.81
N LEU A 276 -23.79 37.37 -42.66
CA LEU A 276 -24.33 38.64 -42.13
C LEU A 276 -24.36 38.59 -40.57
N PRO A 277 -24.46 39.73 -39.85
CA PRO A 277 -23.37 40.54 -39.33
C PRO A 277 -23.22 40.45 -37.79
N MET A 278 -22.14 41.05 -37.27
CA MET A 278 -21.91 41.26 -35.83
C MET A 278 -23.10 41.92 -35.14
N ASP A 279 -23.52 41.33 -34.02
CA ASP A 279 -24.28 42.04 -32.99
C ASP A 279 -23.45 42.12 -31.70
N THR A 280 -23.09 43.36 -31.36
CA THR A 280 -22.28 43.75 -30.22
C THR A 280 -23.19 44.01 -29.03
N SER A 281 -23.38 43.03 -28.14
CA SER A 281 -23.87 43.30 -26.77
C SER A 281 -23.85 42.06 -25.87
N ASN A 282 -22.68 41.74 -25.30
CA ASN A 282 -22.56 41.38 -23.88
C ASN A 282 -21.10 41.14 -23.53
N ALA A 283 -20.45 42.19 -23.03
CA ALA A 283 -19.21 42.07 -22.28
C ALA A 283 -19.54 41.45 -20.91
N GLY A 284 -19.36 40.13 -20.80
CA GLY A 284 -19.36 39.39 -19.54
C GLY A 284 -17.99 38.76 -19.36
N ASP A 285 -17.35 39.10 -18.24
CA ASP A 285 -16.01 38.74 -17.79
C ASP A 285 -15.45 37.39 -18.29
N VAL A 286 -14.38 37.44 -19.09
CA VAL A 286 -13.52 36.29 -19.37
C VAL A 286 -12.60 36.09 -18.16
N PRO A 287 -12.69 34.96 -17.42
CA PRO A 287 -11.74 34.69 -16.35
C PRO A 287 -10.36 34.45 -16.96
N SER A 288 -9.38 35.20 -16.45
CA SER A 288 -7.97 35.08 -16.76
C SER A 288 -7.48 33.63 -16.61
N PRO A 289 -6.50 33.18 -17.42
CA PRO A 289 -6.03 31.80 -17.38
C PRO A 289 -5.54 31.49 -15.97
N THR A 290 -6.25 30.57 -15.33
CA THR A 290 -5.99 30.09 -13.98
C THR A 290 -4.56 29.56 -13.98
N ASN A 291 -3.72 30.10 -13.11
CA ASN A 291 -2.39 29.57 -12.84
C ASN A 291 -2.53 28.06 -12.63
N ILE A 292 -2.02 27.27 -13.57
CA ILE A 292 -1.87 25.83 -13.41
C ILE A 292 -0.93 25.67 -12.21
N SER A 293 -1.48 25.35 -11.05
CA SER A 293 -0.67 25.02 -9.89
C SER A 293 0.20 23.84 -10.30
N LYS A 294 1.50 24.05 -10.47
CA LYS A 294 2.45 22.95 -10.70
C LYS A 294 2.18 21.90 -9.63
N ALA A 295 1.73 20.72 -10.04
CA ALA A 295 1.58 19.60 -9.14
C ALA A 295 2.93 19.38 -8.45
N GLY A 296 2.95 19.49 -7.12
CA GLY A 296 4.19 19.29 -6.37
C GLY A 296 4.72 17.88 -6.60
N SER A 297 5.99 17.76 -7.00
CA SER A 297 6.63 16.45 -7.20
C SER A 297 6.51 15.60 -5.92
N CYS A 298 6.01 14.38 -6.08
CA CYS A 298 5.96 13.37 -5.02
C CYS A 298 7.29 12.66 -4.83
N SER A 299 8.28 12.91 -5.69
CA SER A 299 9.56 12.20 -5.80
C SER A 299 10.70 12.86 -5.00
N SER A 300 10.45 13.95 -4.26
CA SER A 300 11.52 14.70 -3.57
C SER A 300 11.15 15.15 -2.16
N LEU A 301 12.13 15.06 -1.23
CA LEU A 301 12.03 15.78 0.04
C LEU A 301 12.21 17.28 -0.10
N TYR A 302 12.52 17.90 -1.24
CA TYR A 302 12.59 19.37 -1.40
C TYR A 302 11.63 19.92 -2.48
N GLY A 303 10.96 19.03 -3.22
CA GLY A 303 10.12 19.37 -4.38
C GLY A 303 10.94 19.49 -5.66
N THR A 304 10.29 19.90 -6.76
CA THR A 304 10.81 19.96 -8.14
C THR A 304 12.07 20.80 -8.37
N ASP A 305 12.55 21.52 -7.37
CA ASP A 305 13.52 22.61 -7.59
C ASP A 305 14.98 22.14 -7.42
N ILE A 306 15.23 20.86 -7.10
CA ILE A 306 16.57 20.32 -6.79
C ILE A 306 16.84 18.91 -7.37
N VAL A 307 15.83 18.21 -7.92
CA VAL A 307 16.02 16.79 -8.31
C VAL A 307 16.48 16.67 -9.75
N ILE A 308 17.59 15.96 -9.95
CA ILE A 308 18.08 15.55 -11.28
C ILE A 308 17.03 14.62 -11.90
N GLU A 309 16.64 14.85 -13.15
CA GLU A 309 15.55 14.12 -13.81
C GLU A 309 15.72 12.59 -13.75
N ASP A 310 16.95 12.09 -13.85
CA ASP A 310 17.30 10.67 -13.73
C ASP A 310 17.01 10.09 -12.32
N GLN A 311 17.25 10.89 -11.27
CA GLN A 311 16.87 10.51 -9.90
C GLN A 311 15.35 10.45 -9.75
N ARG A 312 14.62 11.38 -10.38
CA ARG A 312 13.15 11.41 -10.36
C ARG A 312 12.58 10.12 -10.95
N GLN A 313 13.08 9.70 -12.12
CA GLN A 313 12.66 8.47 -12.78
C GLN A 313 13.02 7.22 -11.97
N SER A 314 14.21 7.20 -11.35
CA SER A 314 14.64 6.10 -10.48
C SER A 314 13.73 5.94 -9.25
N ILE A 315 13.34 7.06 -8.63
CA ILE A 315 12.42 7.09 -7.49
C ILE A 315 11.04 6.60 -7.93
N GLU A 316 10.52 7.10 -9.05
CA GLU A 316 9.21 6.70 -9.58
C GLU A 316 9.19 5.22 -10.00
N GLY A 317 10.28 4.71 -10.57
CA GLY A 317 10.47 3.30 -10.87
C GLY A 317 10.44 2.44 -9.60
N LEU A 318 11.21 2.81 -8.56
CA LEU A 318 11.18 2.10 -7.28
C LEU A 318 9.80 2.12 -6.67
N GLN A 319 9.17 3.29 -6.65
CA GLN A 319 7.82 3.50 -6.15
C GLN A 319 6.82 2.53 -6.81
N SER A 320 6.82 2.48 -8.15
CA SER A 320 5.97 1.58 -8.92
C SER A 320 6.27 0.11 -8.64
N MET A 321 7.56 -0.26 -8.58
CA MET A 321 7.98 -1.62 -8.26
C MET A 321 7.54 -2.03 -6.84
N PHE A 322 7.63 -1.13 -5.86
CA PHE A 322 7.19 -1.37 -4.48
C PHE A 322 5.68 -1.56 -4.37
N SER A 323 4.90 -0.63 -4.93
CA SER A 323 3.44 -0.66 -4.80
C SER A 323 2.81 -1.80 -5.60
N THR A 324 3.32 -2.09 -6.78
CA THR A 324 2.62 -2.95 -7.75
C THR A 324 3.18 -4.37 -7.78
N VAL A 325 4.48 -4.53 -7.56
CA VAL A 325 5.16 -5.83 -7.79
C VAL A 325 5.55 -6.48 -6.48
N ASN A 326 6.24 -5.80 -5.56
CA ASN A 326 6.82 -6.51 -4.42
C ASN A 326 5.87 -6.64 -3.23
N SER A 327 5.28 -5.55 -2.72
CA SER A 327 4.49 -5.63 -1.49
C SER A 327 3.08 -6.18 -1.72
N VAL A 328 2.41 -5.82 -2.83
CA VAL A 328 1.05 -6.30 -3.11
C VAL A 328 1.03 -7.74 -3.62
N GLN A 329 2.01 -8.18 -4.43
CA GLN A 329 2.05 -9.57 -4.90
C GLN A 329 2.51 -10.55 -3.81
N SER A 330 3.40 -10.13 -2.91
CA SER A 330 3.85 -10.94 -1.78
C SER A 330 2.80 -11.06 -0.66
N GLN A 331 1.75 -10.24 -0.69
CA GLN A 331 0.69 -10.27 0.32
C GLN A 331 -0.12 -11.56 0.23
N SER A 332 -0.01 -12.39 1.27
CA SER A 332 -0.86 -13.56 1.49
C SER A 332 -2.30 -13.15 1.81
N LEU A 333 -3.28 -13.74 1.14
CA LEU A 333 -4.69 -13.42 1.33
C LEU A 333 -5.30 -14.26 2.45
N MET A 334 -5.99 -13.64 3.41
CA MET A 334 -6.64 -14.31 4.53
C MET A 334 -8.07 -14.77 4.16
N CYS A 335 -8.66 -15.65 4.97
CA CYS A 335 -9.98 -16.21 4.71
C CYS A 335 -11.07 -15.14 4.67
N THR A 336 -10.99 -14.14 5.55
CA THR A 336 -11.92 -12.99 5.58
C THR A 336 -11.85 -12.19 4.29
N ASN A 337 -10.70 -12.09 3.62
CA ASN A 337 -10.58 -11.41 2.33
C ASN A 337 -11.37 -12.14 1.24
N LEU A 338 -11.24 -13.47 1.15
CA LEU A 338 -11.93 -14.28 0.14
C LEU A 338 -13.44 -14.26 0.36
N VAL A 339 -13.89 -14.44 1.61
CA VAL A 339 -15.31 -14.40 1.96
C VAL A 339 -15.90 -13.03 1.64
N ALA A 340 -15.27 -11.94 2.09
CA ALA A 340 -15.73 -10.59 1.81
C ALA A 340 -15.80 -10.30 0.30
N PHE A 341 -14.78 -10.73 -0.45
CA PHE A 341 -14.75 -10.58 -1.91
C PHE A 341 -15.92 -11.30 -2.58
N LEU A 342 -16.18 -12.57 -2.25
CA LEU A 342 -17.28 -13.33 -2.85
C LEU A 342 -18.66 -12.77 -2.49
N LEU A 343 -18.84 -12.33 -1.24
CA LEU A 343 -20.10 -11.70 -0.80
C LEU A 343 -20.36 -10.38 -1.54
N LEU A 344 -19.32 -9.56 -1.78
CA LEU A 344 -19.49 -8.27 -2.45
C LEU A 344 -19.52 -8.36 -3.99
N THR A 345 -18.89 -9.36 -4.59
CA THR A 345 -18.80 -9.45 -6.06
C THR A 345 -19.84 -10.38 -6.67
N LYS A 346 -20.11 -11.52 -6.03
CA LYS A 346 -20.95 -12.59 -6.60
C LYS A 346 -22.26 -12.80 -5.84
N TYR A 347 -22.25 -12.58 -4.52
CA TYR A 347 -23.35 -12.95 -3.63
C TYR A 347 -23.94 -11.76 -2.87
N ARG A 348 -24.11 -10.61 -3.54
CA ARG A 348 -24.71 -9.40 -2.95
C ARG A 348 -26.12 -9.65 -2.40
N GLU A 349 -26.91 -10.48 -3.09
CA GLU A 349 -28.27 -10.86 -2.66
C GLU A 349 -28.31 -12.05 -1.70
N GLY A 350 -27.15 -12.64 -1.41
CA GLY A 350 -26.98 -13.77 -0.51
C GLY A 350 -26.79 -15.11 -1.23
N THR A 351 -26.42 -16.13 -0.45
CA THR A 351 -26.05 -17.46 -0.93
C THR A 351 -26.24 -18.54 0.14
N THR A 352 -26.11 -19.81 -0.26
CA THR A 352 -26.08 -20.94 0.67
C THR A 352 -24.64 -21.24 1.13
N VAL A 353 -24.49 -21.81 2.33
CA VAL A 353 -23.16 -22.22 2.85
C VAL A 353 -22.44 -23.15 1.87
N LYS A 354 -23.15 -24.13 1.31
CA LYS A 354 -22.59 -25.10 0.36
C LYS A 354 -22.05 -24.42 -0.90
N GLN A 355 -22.78 -23.46 -1.44
CA GLN A 355 -22.37 -22.74 -2.63
C GLN A 355 -21.16 -21.85 -2.36
N LEU A 356 -21.12 -21.19 -1.20
CA LEU A 356 -19.99 -20.35 -0.79
C LEU A 356 -18.72 -21.17 -0.59
N ILE A 357 -18.81 -22.35 0.05
CA ILE A 357 -17.67 -23.28 0.20
C ILE A 357 -17.07 -23.65 -1.16
N ARG A 358 -17.93 -24.05 -2.11
CA ARG A 358 -17.48 -24.43 -3.47
C ARG A 358 -16.72 -23.29 -4.16
N ASP A 359 -17.21 -22.07 -4.01
CA ASP A 359 -16.64 -20.90 -4.65
C ASP A 359 -15.38 -20.40 -3.96
N ILE A 360 -15.24 -20.59 -2.64
CA ILE A 360 -13.99 -20.36 -1.91
C ILE A 360 -12.91 -21.34 -2.40
N ASP A 361 -13.24 -22.62 -2.58
CA ASP A 361 -12.29 -23.60 -3.10
C ASP A 361 -11.87 -23.29 -4.54
N TRP A 362 -12.82 -22.88 -5.38
CA TRP A 362 -12.51 -22.38 -6.72
C TRP A 362 -11.56 -21.17 -6.66
N LEU A 363 -11.87 -20.17 -5.82
CA LEU A 363 -11.06 -18.96 -5.70
C LEU A 363 -9.66 -19.27 -5.17
N LYS A 364 -9.53 -20.18 -4.19
CA LYS A 364 -8.22 -20.68 -3.71
C LYS A 364 -7.43 -21.31 -4.86
N GLY A 365 -8.07 -22.09 -5.72
CA GLY A 365 -7.46 -22.67 -6.92
C GLY A 365 -6.96 -21.59 -7.89
N GLU A 366 -7.78 -20.59 -8.16
CA GLU A 366 -7.43 -19.46 -9.05
C GLU A 366 -6.26 -18.63 -8.50
N LEU A 367 -6.27 -18.33 -7.19
CA LEU A 367 -5.18 -17.62 -6.53
C LEU A 367 -3.86 -18.39 -6.65
N ARG A 368 -3.87 -19.71 -6.41
CA ARG A 368 -2.69 -20.58 -6.57
C ARG A 368 -2.20 -20.62 -8.01
N PHE A 369 -3.11 -20.69 -8.98
CA PHE A 369 -2.77 -20.66 -10.41
C PHE A 369 -2.01 -19.36 -10.76
N ARG A 370 -2.42 -18.24 -10.16
CA ARG A 370 -1.78 -16.92 -10.31
C ARG A 370 -0.59 -16.69 -9.39
N LYS A 371 -0.07 -17.74 -8.75
CA LYS A 371 1.07 -17.69 -7.81
C LYS A 371 0.85 -16.74 -6.63
N ARG A 372 -0.39 -16.59 -6.18
CA ARG A 372 -0.75 -15.85 -4.97
C ARG A 372 -0.92 -16.81 -3.80
N ASP A 373 -0.33 -16.47 -2.66
CA ASP A 373 -0.43 -17.26 -1.44
C ASP A 373 -1.72 -16.98 -0.67
N VAL A 374 -2.20 -17.98 0.06
CA VAL A 374 -3.32 -17.86 1.01
C VAL A 374 -2.81 -18.09 2.42
N GLY A 375 -3.11 -17.18 3.33
CA GLY A 375 -2.59 -17.16 4.70
C GLY A 375 -3.26 -18.13 5.67
N PHE A 376 -4.03 -19.10 5.19
CA PHE A 376 -4.82 -20.03 6.00
C PHE A 376 -4.82 -21.45 5.41
N VAL A 377 -5.09 -22.44 6.26
CA VAL A 377 -5.16 -23.88 5.93
C VAL A 377 -6.36 -24.52 6.63
N GLY A 378 -6.76 -25.72 6.21
CA GLY A 378 -7.87 -26.46 6.81
C GLY A 378 -9.01 -26.75 5.83
N GLU A 379 -10.07 -27.38 6.35
CA GLU A 379 -11.29 -27.63 5.59
C GLU A 379 -12.04 -26.32 5.34
N THR A 380 -12.53 -26.13 4.12
CA THR A 380 -13.16 -24.87 3.71
C THR A 380 -14.46 -24.58 4.47
N SER A 381 -15.13 -25.60 4.99
CA SER A 381 -16.29 -25.47 5.88
C SER A 381 -15.91 -24.78 7.20
N GLU A 382 -14.91 -25.30 7.91
CA GLU A 382 -14.39 -24.75 9.17
C GLU A 382 -13.81 -23.34 8.96
N VAL A 383 -13.05 -23.14 7.87
CA VAL A 383 -12.49 -21.82 7.52
C VAL A 383 -13.59 -20.80 7.28
N LEU A 384 -14.69 -21.20 6.62
CA LEU A 384 -15.82 -20.32 6.39
C LEU A 384 -16.51 -19.96 7.71
N GLU A 385 -16.76 -20.95 8.59
CA GLU A 385 -17.36 -20.69 9.90
C GLU A 385 -16.52 -19.71 10.73
N TYR A 386 -15.20 -19.91 10.73
CA TYR A 386 -14.24 -19.03 11.38
C TYR A 386 -14.22 -17.61 10.79
N ALA A 387 -14.14 -17.49 9.46
CA ALA A 387 -14.15 -16.20 8.77
C ALA A 387 -15.47 -15.45 9.05
N MET A 388 -16.58 -16.17 9.11
CA MET A 388 -17.88 -15.61 9.44
C MET A 388 -17.91 -15.11 10.88
N GLU A 389 -17.36 -15.84 11.86
CA GLU A 389 -17.24 -15.37 13.25
C GLU A 389 -16.48 -14.04 13.33
N LEU A 390 -15.35 -13.91 12.61
CA LEU A 390 -14.57 -12.67 12.61
C LEU A 390 -15.30 -11.49 11.93
N LEU A 391 -16.08 -11.76 10.87
CA LEU A 391 -16.86 -10.77 10.13
C LEU A 391 -18.23 -10.45 10.77
N THR A 392 -18.69 -11.19 11.79
CA THR A 392 -20.08 -11.11 12.31
C THR A 392 -20.44 -9.88 13.15
N GLU A 393 -19.55 -8.90 13.34
CA GLU A 393 -19.90 -7.61 13.95
C GLU A 393 -20.67 -6.70 12.96
N ASN A 394 -21.84 -7.16 12.50
CA ASN A 394 -22.79 -6.47 11.62
C ASN A 394 -22.44 -6.44 10.12
N LEU A 395 -21.39 -7.13 9.66
CA LEU A 395 -21.03 -7.14 8.24
C LEU A 395 -21.75 -8.21 7.43
N VAL A 396 -22.15 -9.31 8.09
CA VAL A 396 -22.79 -10.45 7.42
C VAL A 396 -24.01 -10.90 8.22
N ILE A 397 -25.13 -11.06 7.53
CA ILE A 397 -26.41 -11.49 8.08
C ILE A 397 -26.54 -13.00 7.85
N LYS A 398 -26.64 -13.76 8.93
CA LYS A 398 -27.04 -15.17 8.89
C LYS A 398 -28.57 -15.23 8.92
N VAL A 399 -29.17 -15.68 7.82
CA VAL A 399 -30.62 -15.82 7.68
C VAL A 399 -31.01 -17.19 8.22
N GLY A 400 -31.50 -17.23 9.45
CA GLY A 400 -32.00 -18.46 10.07
C GLY A 400 -32.15 -18.37 11.57
N ASP A 401 -33.26 -17.80 12.05
CA ASP A 401 -33.92 -18.31 13.25
C ASP A 401 -35.37 -17.80 13.31
N ASN A 402 -36.32 -18.73 13.15
CA ASN A 402 -37.74 -18.68 13.56
C ASN A 402 -38.46 -19.93 13.01
N ASN A 403 -38.28 -21.09 13.66
CA ASN A 403 -39.16 -22.27 13.61
C ASN A 403 -39.72 -22.77 12.25
N ILE A 404 -39.08 -22.47 11.12
CA ILE A 404 -39.45 -22.98 9.81
C ILE A 404 -38.33 -23.91 9.34
N LYS A 405 -38.68 -25.12 8.91
CA LYS A 405 -37.72 -26.10 8.36
C LYS A 405 -36.79 -25.40 7.36
N PRO A 406 -35.46 -25.59 7.45
CA PRO A 406 -34.53 -24.93 6.54
C PRO A 406 -34.82 -25.39 5.11
N CYS A 407 -35.44 -24.53 4.30
CA CYS A 407 -35.50 -24.72 2.86
C CYS A 407 -34.06 -24.62 2.35
N THR A 408 -33.53 -25.72 1.82
CA THR A 408 -32.14 -25.84 1.31
C THR A 408 -31.79 -24.86 0.19
N GLU A 409 -32.77 -24.14 -0.34
CA GLU A 409 -32.66 -23.26 -1.52
C GLU A 409 -32.71 -21.76 -1.18
N LEU A 410 -33.02 -21.37 0.06
CA LEU A 410 -33.03 -19.96 0.45
C LEU A 410 -31.62 -19.47 0.85
N PRO A 411 -31.27 -18.20 0.58
CA PRO A 411 -29.98 -17.64 0.97
C PRO A 411 -29.87 -17.63 2.49
N GLN A 412 -28.84 -18.29 3.01
CA GLN A 412 -28.54 -18.41 4.44
C GLN A 412 -27.56 -17.35 4.91
N ILE A 413 -26.80 -16.77 3.97
CA ILE A 413 -25.76 -15.78 4.25
C ILE A 413 -25.94 -14.62 3.27
N LYS A 414 -25.99 -13.39 3.77
CA LYS A 414 -26.05 -12.16 2.95
C LYS A 414 -25.13 -11.08 3.53
N PRO A 415 -24.40 -10.29 2.71
CA PRO A 415 -23.69 -9.13 3.22
C PRO A 415 -24.67 -8.06 3.74
N CYS A 416 -24.25 -7.32 4.77
CA CYS A 416 -24.97 -6.13 5.21
C CYS A 416 -24.82 -5.02 4.17
N THR A 417 -25.95 -4.41 3.78
CA THR A 417 -25.99 -3.37 2.75
C THR A 417 -25.99 -1.95 3.32
N GLU A 418 -25.80 -1.80 4.64
CA GLU A 418 -25.61 -0.49 5.25
C GLU A 418 -24.24 0.08 4.89
N LEU A 419 -24.19 1.38 4.62
CA LEU A 419 -23.03 2.03 4.00
C LEU A 419 -21.72 1.90 4.81
N PRO A 420 -21.69 2.08 6.15
CA PRO A 420 -20.48 1.84 6.94
C PRO A 420 -19.96 0.40 6.85
N GLN A 421 -20.87 -0.58 6.82
CA GLN A 421 -20.58 -2.01 6.78
C GLN A 421 -20.12 -2.45 5.39
N ILE A 422 -20.67 -1.86 4.32
CA ILE A 422 -20.16 -2.06 2.96
C ILE A 422 -18.72 -1.55 2.85
N PHE A 423 -18.38 -0.39 3.42
CA PHE A 423 -17.01 0.12 3.37
C PHE A 423 -16.03 -0.78 4.10
N GLU A 424 -16.43 -1.27 5.27
CA GLU A 424 -15.65 -2.25 6.03
C GLU A 424 -15.49 -3.57 5.27
N LEU A 425 -16.58 -4.13 4.73
CA LEU A 425 -16.49 -5.36 3.93
C LEU A 425 -15.65 -5.16 2.66
N SER A 426 -15.74 -3.99 2.04
CA SER A 426 -14.95 -3.61 0.86
C SER A 426 -13.46 -3.53 1.19
N TYR A 427 -13.10 -3.05 2.38
CA TYR A 427 -11.72 -3.07 2.85
C TYR A 427 -11.15 -4.48 2.78
N TYR A 428 -11.86 -5.47 3.33
CA TYR A 428 -11.40 -6.86 3.32
C TYR A 428 -11.37 -7.46 1.90
N ALA A 429 -12.28 -7.06 1.02
CA ALA A 429 -12.35 -7.56 -0.36
C ALA A 429 -11.26 -6.99 -1.29
N ASN A 430 -10.85 -5.73 -1.07
CA ASN A 430 -9.96 -5.00 -1.97
C ASN A 430 -8.58 -5.65 -2.22
N PRO A 431 -7.92 -6.29 -1.24
CA PRO A 431 -6.70 -7.05 -1.49
C PRO A 431 -6.87 -8.15 -2.55
N VAL A 432 -8.04 -8.79 -2.63
CA VAL A 432 -8.32 -9.82 -3.65
C VAL A 432 -8.45 -9.20 -5.03
N LEU A 433 -9.08 -8.04 -5.16
CA LEU A 433 -9.21 -7.34 -6.45
C LEU A 433 -7.86 -7.05 -7.11
N SER A 434 -6.82 -6.76 -6.31
CA SER A 434 -5.46 -6.54 -6.80
C SER A 434 -4.90 -7.72 -7.61
N VAL A 435 -5.37 -8.94 -7.32
CA VAL A 435 -4.98 -10.16 -8.04
C VAL A 435 -5.55 -10.19 -9.46
N PHE A 436 -6.72 -9.58 -9.65
CA PHE A 436 -7.46 -9.59 -10.92
C PHE A 436 -7.21 -8.34 -11.76
N SER A 437 -6.63 -7.28 -11.17
CA SER A 437 -6.29 -6.05 -11.89
C SER A 437 -4.92 -6.08 -12.61
N ALA A 438 -4.04 -7.03 -12.27
CA ALA A 438 -2.65 -7.04 -12.72
C ALA A 438 -2.35 -7.96 -13.94
N GLY A 439 -3.37 -8.44 -14.65
CA GLY A 439 -3.20 -9.34 -15.81
C GLY A 439 -4.11 -8.98 -16.98
N GLU A 440 -3.63 -9.27 -18.20
CA GLU A 440 -4.39 -9.29 -19.46
C GLU A 440 -5.54 -10.32 -19.39
N CYS A 441 -6.58 -10.05 -18.61
CA CYS A 441 -7.83 -10.80 -18.68
C CYS A 441 -8.97 -9.93 -18.12
N SER A 442 -9.24 -8.83 -18.83
CA SER A 442 -10.45 -8.01 -18.68
C SER A 442 -11.75 -8.83 -18.84
N SER A 443 -11.68 -10.01 -19.47
CA SER A 443 -12.85 -10.84 -19.78
C SER A 443 -13.55 -11.47 -18.57
N LEU A 444 -12.87 -11.70 -17.44
CA LEU A 444 -13.50 -12.28 -16.23
C LEU A 444 -14.17 -11.23 -15.32
N LEU A 445 -13.81 -9.95 -15.47
CA LEU A 445 -14.53 -8.84 -14.82
C LEU A 445 -15.84 -8.52 -15.55
N CYS A 446 -16.02 -8.96 -16.80
CA CYS A 446 -17.28 -8.78 -17.55
C CYS A 446 -18.44 -9.64 -17.04
N ASP A 447 -18.17 -10.74 -16.34
CA ASP A 447 -19.21 -11.62 -15.76
C ASP A 447 -19.57 -11.24 -14.31
N ILE A 448 -18.97 -10.18 -13.77
CA ILE A 448 -19.25 -9.66 -12.43
C ILE A 448 -20.08 -8.39 -12.61
N PRO A 449 -21.39 -8.37 -12.27
CA PRO A 449 -22.18 -7.16 -12.35
C PRO A 449 -21.66 -6.16 -11.30
N LEU A 450 -21.03 -5.08 -11.78
CA LEU A 450 -20.55 -3.96 -10.95
C LEU A 450 -21.70 -3.26 -10.24
#